data_AF-A0A9P6RMR4-F1
#
_entry.id   AF-A0A9P6RMR4-F1
#
_cell.length_a   1.000
_cell.length_b   1.000
_cell.length_c   1.000
_cell.angle_alpha   90.00
_cell.angle_beta   90.00
_cell.angle_gamma   90.00
#
_symmetry.space_group_name_H-M   'P 1'
#
loop_
_entity.id
_entity.type
_entity.pdbx_description
1 polymer ?
#
loop_
_entity_poly.entity_id
_entity_poly.type
_entity_poly.pdbx_seq_one_letter_code
_entity_poly.pdbx_strand_id
1 'polypeptide(L)'
;MVWPFSSKSSSSDNKDLTFSDVTSAATSALDTIEHTAQDARARLQSTKASLDEMTAAVEEMTTTTTNNNSATTSSSSSSESKSALSTLLGKANLPEIHIPPSVEPYLIATLVFGVATTAVTLYKTRLRRIPTSAYLTPNTLQGKRTLKGKVTSVGDSDNFRFYHTPGGIWAGWGWLRHVPSNSKENSTLNMMKSKRLFLELKNQTLHIRIAGVDAPEGAHFGMPAQPFSQESLAWLRQELIGKTVLVKPYAKDRYDRVNVSKEMLRVGYGQIYRQAGSEYGGILSELEKIEAQAKSRKIGIWSQKTMVSAADHKKQYLRGGE
;
A
#
# COMPACT_ATOMS: atom_id res chain seq x y z
N MET A 1 10.68 -32.86 -52.80
CA MET A 1 11.58 -31.83 -52.23
C MET A 1 11.66 -32.11 -50.73
N VAL A 2 12.64 -32.93 -50.32
CA VAL A 2 12.82 -33.37 -48.93
C VAL A 2 14.20 -32.87 -48.50
N TRP A 3 14.24 -32.02 -47.49
CA TRP A 3 15.47 -31.50 -46.86
C TRP A 3 15.74 -32.27 -45.56
N PRO A 4 16.98 -32.71 -45.29
CA PRO A 4 17.34 -33.29 -44.01
C PRO A 4 17.83 -32.21 -43.04
N PHE A 5 17.34 -32.24 -41.79
CA PHE A 5 17.82 -31.40 -40.70
C PHE A 5 18.96 -32.13 -39.98
N SER A 6 20.15 -31.54 -40.02
CA SER A 6 21.33 -31.96 -39.27
C SER A 6 21.34 -31.24 -37.93
N SER A 7 21.39 -31.98 -36.82
CA SER A 7 21.64 -31.41 -35.49
C SER A 7 22.91 -32.04 -34.90
N LYS A 8 23.95 -31.22 -34.74
CA LYS A 8 25.11 -31.52 -33.91
C LYS A 8 24.82 -30.97 -32.52
N SER A 9 24.71 -31.83 -31.52
CA SER A 9 24.74 -31.44 -30.11
C SER A 9 26.19 -31.32 -29.64
N SER A 10 26.49 -30.21 -28.98
CA SER A 10 27.77 -29.93 -28.33
C SER A 10 27.88 -30.72 -27.02
N SER A 11 28.98 -31.45 -26.84
CA SER A 11 29.33 -32.14 -25.60
C SER A 11 29.54 -31.14 -24.47
N SER A 12 28.84 -31.35 -23.35
CA SER A 12 29.13 -30.68 -22.08
C SER A 12 29.99 -31.61 -21.25
N ASP A 13 31.21 -31.15 -20.95
CA ASP A 13 32.15 -31.83 -20.04
C ASP A 13 31.54 -31.88 -18.64
N ASN A 14 31.13 -33.08 -18.23
CA ASN A 14 30.67 -33.36 -16.88
C ASN A 14 31.91 -33.69 -16.04
N LYS A 15 32.42 -32.71 -15.28
CA LYS A 15 33.46 -32.97 -14.27
C LYS A 15 32.77 -33.58 -13.05
N ASP A 16 33.01 -34.88 -12.85
CA ASP A 16 32.53 -35.60 -11.66
C ASP A 16 33.11 -34.95 -10.39
N LEU A 17 32.23 -34.34 -9.59
CA LEU A 17 32.55 -33.77 -8.29
C LEU A 17 32.93 -34.90 -7.34
N THR A 18 34.15 -34.87 -6.81
CA THR A 18 34.63 -35.92 -5.91
C THR A 18 34.03 -35.71 -4.50
N PHE A 19 33.83 -36.80 -3.75
CA PHE A 19 33.30 -36.76 -2.39
C PHE A 19 34.13 -35.87 -1.43
N SER A 20 35.43 -35.69 -1.71
CA SER A 20 36.31 -34.76 -1.00
C SER A 20 35.99 -33.28 -1.25
N ASP A 21 35.48 -32.93 -2.44
CA ASP A 21 35.12 -31.54 -2.76
C ASP A 21 33.81 -31.14 -2.07
N VAL A 22 32.87 -32.09 -1.94
CA VAL A 22 31.59 -31.88 -1.25
C VAL A 22 31.78 -31.76 0.27
N THR A 23 32.68 -32.56 0.85
CA THR A 23 32.97 -32.54 2.29
C THR A 23 33.73 -31.28 2.71
N SER A 24 34.69 -30.81 1.92
CA SER A 24 35.40 -29.56 2.18
C SER A 24 34.51 -28.31 2.03
N ALA A 25 33.59 -28.31 1.07
CA ALA A 25 32.60 -27.25 0.94
C ALA A 25 31.60 -27.25 2.12
N ALA A 26 31.22 -28.43 2.63
CA ALA A 26 30.31 -28.54 3.77
C ALA A 26 30.96 -28.06 5.08
N THR A 27 32.23 -28.38 5.33
CA THR A 27 32.96 -27.88 6.50
C THR A 27 33.18 -26.37 6.44
N SER A 28 33.54 -25.84 5.26
CA SER A 28 33.66 -24.38 5.07
C SER A 28 32.34 -23.63 5.31
N ALA A 29 31.22 -24.22 4.89
CA ALA A 29 29.89 -23.66 5.15
C ALA A 29 29.51 -23.71 6.64
N LEU A 30 29.85 -24.80 7.35
CA LEU A 30 29.64 -24.94 8.79
C LEU A 30 30.46 -23.90 9.58
N ASP A 31 31.74 -23.72 9.26
CA ASP A 31 32.59 -22.72 9.90
C ASP A 31 32.06 -21.30 9.70
N THR A 32 31.54 -21.00 8.50
CA THR A 32 30.93 -19.70 8.19
C THR A 32 29.66 -19.47 9.03
N ILE A 33 28.85 -20.51 9.24
CA ILE A 33 27.65 -20.44 10.08
C ILE A 33 28.02 -20.25 11.56
N GLU A 34 29.04 -20.94 12.05
CA GLU A 34 29.49 -20.77 13.42
C GLU A 34 30.05 -19.36 13.69
N HIS A 35 30.85 -18.83 12.77
CA HIS A 35 31.42 -17.49 12.93
C HIS A 35 30.33 -16.40 12.89
N THR A 36 29.33 -16.54 12.01
CA THR A 36 28.19 -15.61 11.96
C THR A 36 27.29 -15.70 13.20
N ALA A 37 27.14 -16.90 13.78
CA ALA A 37 26.44 -17.08 15.05
C ALA A 37 27.20 -16.46 16.23
N GLN A 38 28.53 -16.55 16.25
CA GLN A 38 29.36 -15.90 17.26
C GLN A 38 29.28 -14.37 17.17
N ASP A 39 29.35 -13.79 15.97
CA ASP A 39 29.18 -12.35 15.76
C ASP A 39 27.79 -11.85 16.19
N ALA A 40 26.74 -12.63 15.92
CA ALA A 40 25.39 -12.32 16.37
C ALA A 40 25.26 -12.32 17.90
N ARG A 41 25.91 -13.28 18.58
CA ARG A 41 25.96 -13.33 20.06
C ARG A 41 26.71 -12.14 20.65
N ALA A 42 27.84 -11.74 20.04
CA ALA A 42 28.59 -10.56 20.47
C ALA A 42 27.76 -9.28 20.36
N ARG A 43 27.00 -9.12 19.27
CA ARG A 43 26.07 -7.99 19.10
C ARG A 43 24.93 -7.99 20.11
N LEU A 44 24.37 -9.16 20.44
CA LEU A 44 23.33 -9.26 21.47
C LEU A 44 23.88 -8.86 22.85
N GLN A 45 25.09 -9.29 23.20
CA GLN A 45 25.74 -8.91 24.45
C GLN A 45 26.01 -7.41 24.52
N SER A 46 26.49 -6.77 23.44
CA SER A 46 26.71 -5.32 23.44
C SER A 46 25.40 -4.54 23.52
N THR A 47 24.33 -5.00 22.85
CA THR A 47 23.00 -4.36 22.99
C THR A 47 22.44 -4.50 24.39
N LYS A 48 22.66 -5.64 25.06
CA LYS A 48 22.23 -5.84 26.45
C LYS A 48 22.99 -4.92 27.40
N ALA A 49 24.31 -4.81 27.25
CA ALA A 49 25.12 -3.91 28.06
C ALA A 49 24.69 -2.43 27.90
N SER A 50 24.41 -2.00 26.67
CA SER A 50 23.89 -0.65 26.41
C SER A 50 22.50 -0.43 27.03
N LEU A 51 21.64 -1.46 27.04
CA LEU A 51 20.31 -1.38 27.63
C LEU A 51 20.38 -1.32 29.17
N ASP A 52 21.31 -2.07 29.77
CA ASP A 52 21.59 -2.04 31.22
C ASP A 52 22.15 -0.66 31.65
N GLU A 53 23.03 -0.06 30.83
CA GLU A 53 23.55 1.30 31.05
C GLU A 53 22.44 2.37 30.93
N MET A 54 21.55 2.23 29.94
CA MET A 54 20.39 3.12 29.82
C MET A 54 19.42 2.97 30.99
N THR A 55 19.22 1.76 31.52
CA THR A 55 18.37 1.55 32.71
C THR A 55 18.98 2.18 33.96
N ALA A 56 20.31 2.04 34.16
CA ALA A 56 21.00 2.69 35.27
C ALA A 56 20.93 4.22 35.17
N ALA A 57 21.08 4.79 33.97
CA ALA A 57 20.95 6.22 33.74
C ALA A 57 19.52 6.74 34.03
N VAL A 58 18.49 5.94 33.74
CA VAL A 58 17.09 6.27 34.07
C VAL A 58 16.83 6.21 35.58
N GLU A 59 17.44 5.27 36.31
CA GLU A 59 17.37 5.22 37.77
C GLU A 59 18.09 6.41 38.43
N GLU A 60 19.23 6.86 37.90
CA GLU A 60 19.90 8.08 38.39
C GLU A 60 19.10 9.36 38.07
N MET A 61 18.43 9.42 36.92
CA MET A 61 17.61 10.57 36.54
C MET A 61 16.33 10.68 37.39
N THR A 62 15.75 9.56 37.81
CA THR A 62 14.55 9.53 38.67
C THR A 62 14.87 9.88 40.13
N THR A 63 16.05 9.51 40.64
CA THR A 63 16.51 9.91 41.98
C THR A 63 16.86 11.40 42.06
N THR A 64 17.44 11.98 41.01
CA THR A 64 17.78 13.42 40.96
C THR A 64 16.53 14.32 40.84
N THR A 65 15.46 13.84 40.18
CA THR A 65 14.20 14.61 40.03
C THR A 65 13.40 14.73 41.34
N THR A 66 13.67 13.88 42.34
CA THR A 66 12.95 13.91 43.63
C THR A 66 13.46 15.00 44.58
N ASN A 67 14.65 15.57 44.35
CA ASN A 67 15.26 16.55 45.26
C ASN A 67 15.13 18.03 44.84
N ASN A 68 14.63 18.34 43.63
CA ASN A 68 14.64 19.72 43.11
C ASN A 68 13.26 20.27 42.68
N ASN A 69 12.21 20.05 43.48
CA ASN A 69 10.95 20.77 43.33
C ASN A 69 10.69 21.75 44.47
N SER A 70 11.41 22.87 44.44
CA SER A 70 10.98 24.13 45.03
C SER A 70 11.49 25.31 44.18
N ALA A 71 10.70 25.73 43.17
CA ALA A 71 10.55 27.11 42.69
C ALA A 71 9.87 27.19 41.30
N THR A 72 8.63 27.68 41.31
CA THR A 72 8.03 28.73 40.46
C THR A 72 8.09 28.69 38.90
N THR A 73 6.87 28.59 38.33
CA THR A 73 6.29 29.32 37.17
C THR A 73 6.72 29.08 35.70
N SER A 74 5.77 28.50 34.96
CA SER A 74 5.06 29.05 33.78
C SER A 74 5.24 28.39 32.39
N SER A 75 4.07 28.12 31.78
CA SER A 75 3.72 28.04 30.34
C SER A 75 3.59 26.67 29.63
N SER A 76 2.43 26.53 28.96
CA SER A 76 2.14 25.77 27.73
C SER A 76 1.65 24.29 27.78
N SER A 77 0.36 24.15 28.08
CA SER A 77 -0.69 23.56 27.19
C SER A 77 -0.54 22.15 26.59
N SER A 78 0.29 21.26 27.13
CA SER A 78 0.31 19.84 26.70
C SER A 78 0.25 18.81 27.84
N SER A 79 0.19 19.30 29.08
CA SER A 79 0.17 18.50 30.30
C SER A 79 -1.23 18.19 30.83
N GLU A 80 -2.28 18.91 30.40
CA GLU A 80 -3.62 18.79 31.00
C GLU A 80 -4.31 17.45 30.72
N SER A 81 -4.06 16.80 29.58
CA SER A 81 -4.71 15.51 29.27
C SER A 81 -4.02 14.31 29.93
N LYS A 82 -2.72 14.41 30.22
CA LYS A 82 -2.00 13.41 31.03
C LYS A 82 -2.19 13.66 32.52
N SER A 83 -2.25 14.93 32.95
CA SER A 83 -2.55 15.27 34.34
C SER A 83 -3.99 14.90 34.68
N ALA A 84 -4.99 15.22 33.83
CA ALA A 84 -6.38 14.84 34.07
C ALA A 84 -6.60 13.33 34.11
N LEU A 85 -5.88 12.54 33.30
CA LEU A 85 -5.88 11.07 33.43
C LEU A 85 -5.19 10.62 34.72
N SER A 86 -4.05 11.21 35.10
CA SER A 86 -3.37 10.88 36.37
C SER A 86 -4.14 11.35 37.62
N THR A 87 -4.95 12.38 37.51
CA THR A 87 -5.80 12.94 38.57
C THR A 87 -7.14 12.21 38.65
N LEU A 88 -7.68 11.70 37.52
CA LEU A 88 -8.83 10.80 37.50
C LEU A 88 -8.48 9.35 37.90
N LEU A 89 -7.26 8.89 37.60
CA LEU A 89 -6.69 7.64 38.15
C LEU A 89 -6.04 7.85 39.53
N GLY A 90 -6.04 9.09 40.03
CA GLY A 90 -5.54 9.44 41.34
C GLY A 90 -6.52 9.01 42.42
N LYS A 91 -6.20 7.89 43.09
CA LYS A 91 -6.73 7.53 44.41
C LYS A 91 -8.20 7.10 44.45
N ALA A 92 -8.59 6.19 43.56
CA ALA A 92 -9.56 5.18 43.97
C ALA A 92 -8.82 4.20 44.89
N ASN A 93 -9.08 4.25 46.21
CA ASN A 93 -8.79 3.12 47.09
C ASN A 93 -9.68 1.96 46.63
N LEU A 94 -9.24 1.26 45.59
CA LEU A 94 -9.87 0.02 45.17
C LEU A 94 -9.70 -0.96 46.33
N PRO A 95 -10.77 -1.62 46.80
CA PRO A 95 -10.60 -2.67 47.80
C PRO A 95 -9.61 -3.70 47.25
N GLU A 96 -8.68 -4.14 48.08
CA GLU A 96 -7.75 -5.21 47.72
C GLU A 96 -8.57 -6.47 47.48
N ILE A 97 -8.84 -6.77 46.20
CA ILE A 97 -9.63 -7.94 45.81
C ILE A 97 -8.74 -9.16 46.04
N HIS A 98 -8.94 -9.85 47.15
CA HIS A 98 -8.27 -11.10 47.45
C HIS A 98 -8.87 -12.21 46.57
N ILE A 99 -8.18 -12.51 45.47
CA ILE A 99 -8.62 -13.55 44.51
C ILE A 99 -8.13 -14.90 45.04
N PRO A 100 -9.00 -15.90 45.26
CA PRO A 100 -8.54 -17.20 45.71
C PRO A 100 -7.65 -17.86 44.63
N PRO A 101 -6.57 -18.56 45.02
CA PRO A 101 -5.62 -19.17 44.07
C PRO A 101 -6.27 -20.23 43.16
N SER A 102 -7.45 -20.74 43.53
CA SER A 102 -8.24 -21.66 42.71
C SER A 102 -8.93 -21.00 41.52
N VAL A 103 -9.22 -19.69 41.56
CA VAL A 103 -9.90 -18.98 40.45
C VAL A 103 -8.96 -18.17 39.58
N GLU A 104 -7.74 -17.90 40.06
CA GLU A 104 -6.68 -17.21 39.32
C GLU A 104 -6.42 -17.78 37.91
N PRO A 105 -6.28 -19.11 37.68
CA PRO A 105 -6.03 -19.62 36.33
C PRO A 105 -7.21 -19.38 35.38
N TYR A 106 -8.44 -19.34 35.88
CA TYR A 106 -9.63 -19.08 35.06
C TYR A 106 -9.75 -17.60 34.68
N LEU A 107 -9.34 -16.68 35.55
CA LEU A 107 -9.29 -15.25 35.23
C LEU A 107 -8.22 -14.95 34.17
N ILE A 108 -7.05 -15.56 34.29
CA ILE A 108 -6.00 -15.44 33.28
C ILE A 108 -6.49 -16.05 31.96
N ALA A 109 -7.10 -17.25 31.98
CA ALA A 109 -7.61 -17.90 30.79
C ALA A 109 -8.70 -17.09 30.08
N THR A 110 -9.64 -16.50 30.82
CA THR A 110 -10.72 -15.66 30.25
C THR A 110 -10.18 -14.35 29.68
N LEU A 111 -9.19 -13.72 30.33
CA LEU A 111 -8.52 -12.54 29.79
C LEU A 111 -7.78 -12.86 28.49
N VAL A 112 -6.98 -13.94 28.48
CA VAL A 112 -6.24 -14.39 27.29
C VAL A 112 -7.20 -14.70 26.15
N PHE A 113 -8.29 -15.43 26.44
CA PHE A 113 -9.30 -15.76 25.44
C PHE A 113 -10.02 -14.51 24.90
N GLY A 114 -10.39 -13.56 25.77
CA GLY A 114 -11.02 -12.30 25.40
C GLY A 114 -10.12 -11.42 24.53
N VAL A 115 -8.83 -11.31 24.90
CA VAL A 115 -7.83 -10.59 24.10
C VAL A 115 -7.63 -11.27 22.75
N ALA A 116 -7.49 -12.60 22.71
CA ALA A 116 -7.29 -13.36 21.48
C ALA A 116 -8.49 -13.24 20.53
N THR A 117 -9.72 -13.40 21.02
CA THR A 117 -10.95 -13.25 20.21
C THR A 117 -11.10 -11.81 19.69
N THR A 118 -10.84 -10.81 20.54
CA THR A 118 -10.85 -9.40 20.11
C THR A 118 -9.79 -9.12 19.05
N ALA A 119 -8.57 -9.64 19.22
CA ALA A 119 -7.49 -9.49 18.24
C ALA A 119 -7.84 -10.15 16.89
N VAL A 120 -8.39 -11.38 16.90
CA VAL A 120 -8.77 -12.10 15.68
C VAL A 120 -9.93 -11.40 14.96
N THR A 121 -10.94 -10.93 15.69
CA THR A 121 -12.07 -10.20 15.11
C THR A 121 -11.64 -8.85 14.55
N LEU A 122 -10.81 -8.08 15.27
CA LEU A 122 -10.20 -6.84 14.78
C LEU A 122 -9.38 -7.09 13.51
N TYR A 123 -8.58 -8.16 13.48
CA TYR A 123 -7.79 -8.54 12.33
C TYR A 123 -8.68 -8.86 11.12
N LYS A 124 -9.65 -9.77 11.27
CA LYS A 124 -10.54 -10.19 10.19
C LYS A 124 -11.40 -9.04 9.65
N THR A 125 -11.85 -8.14 10.52
CA THR A 125 -12.73 -7.04 10.14
C THR A 125 -11.96 -5.84 9.59
N ARG A 126 -10.86 -5.41 10.21
CA ARG A 126 -10.17 -4.15 9.88
C ARG A 126 -8.81 -4.31 9.20
N LEU A 127 -8.03 -5.33 9.57
CA LEU A 127 -6.64 -5.49 9.14
C LEU A 127 -6.41 -6.55 8.04
N ARG A 128 -7.44 -7.30 7.66
CA ARG A 128 -7.35 -8.32 6.61
C ARG A 128 -7.18 -7.65 5.24
N ARG A 129 -6.13 -8.05 4.51
CA ARG A 129 -5.87 -7.59 3.14
C ARG A 129 -6.93 -8.13 2.17
N ILE A 130 -7.27 -7.33 1.17
CA ILE A 130 -8.15 -7.65 0.05
C ILE A 130 -7.24 -7.69 -1.19
N PRO A 131 -6.86 -8.90 -1.68
CA PRO A 131 -5.89 -9.02 -2.75
C PRO A 131 -6.49 -8.79 -4.14
N THR A 132 -7.72 -9.25 -4.37
CA THR A 132 -8.42 -9.14 -5.66
C THR A 132 -9.84 -8.66 -5.47
N SER A 133 -10.46 -8.17 -6.56
CA SER A 133 -11.84 -7.70 -6.59
C SER A 133 -12.86 -8.79 -6.22
N ALA A 134 -12.49 -10.06 -6.36
CA ALA A 134 -13.30 -11.20 -5.92
C ALA A 134 -13.63 -11.13 -4.41
N TYR A 135 -12.68 -10.65 -3.60
CA TYR A 135 -12.82 -10.57 -2.14
C TYR A 135 -13.50 -9.29 -1.65
N LEU A 136 -13.96 -8.42 -2.55
CA LEU A 136 -14.77 -7.26 -2.17
C LEU A 136 -16.17 -7.73 -1.77
N THR A 137 -16.54 -7.47 -0.52
CA THR A 137 -17.88 -7.76 0.00
C THR A 137 -18.81 -6.57 -0.23
N PRO A 138 -20.14 -6.77 -0.32
CA PRO A 138 -21.09 -5.67 -0.47
C PRO A 138 -20.96 -4.57 0.59
N ASN A 139 -20.54 -4.93 1.81
CA ASN A 139 -20.28 -3.97 2.89
C ASN A 139 -19.03 -3.12 2.67
N THR A 140 -18.09 -3.57 1.84
CA THR A 140 -16.96 -2.73 1.40
C THR A 140 -17.32 -1.81 0.24
N LEU A 141 -18.32 -2.20 -0.55
CA LEU A 141 -18.83 -1.44 -1.69
C LEU A 141 -19.79 -0.31 -1.25
N GLN A 142 -20.37 0.40 -2.21
CA GLN A 142 -21.29 1.53 -2.03
C GLN A 142 -20.68 2.69 -1.24
N GLY A 143 -19.35 2.83 -1.26
CA GLY A 143 -18.63 3.86 -0.53
C GLY A 143 -18.66 3.71 0.99
N LYS A 144 -19.18 2.59 1.52
CA LYS A 144 -19.32 2.35 2.97
C LYS A 144 -17.98 2.19 3.67
N ARG A 145 -16.97 1.67 2.98
CA ARG A 145 -15.61 1.50 3.52
C ARG A 145 -14.57 2.18 2.65
N THR A 146 -13.62 2.82 3.30
CA THR A 146 -12.42 3.34 2.63
C THR A 146 -11.29 2.33 2.73
N LEU A 147 -10.68 2.00 1.60
CA LEU A 147 -9.51 1.15 1.48
C LEU A 147 -8.27 2.03 1.39
N LYS A 148 -7.27 1.75 2.25
CA LYS A 148 -5.94 2.37 2.20
C LYS A 148 -4.97 1.46 1.48
N GLY A 149 -4.11 2.00 0.63
CA GLY A 149 -3.19 1.19 -0.16
C GLY A 149 -2.19 2.00 -0.94
N LYS A 150 -1.22 1.32 -1.55
CA LYS A 150 -0.19 1.93 -2.40
C LYS A 150 -0.48 1.63 -3.86
N VAL A 151 -0.29 2.60 -4.74
CA VAL A 151 -0.41 2.37 -6.19
C VAL A 151 0.86 1.74 -6.71
N THR A 152 0.73 0.60 -7.38
CA THR A 152 1.86 -0.22 -7.85
C THR A 152 2.19 0.02 -9.31
N SER A 153 1.16 0.18 -10.16
CA SER A 153 1.34 0.51 -11.56
C SER A 153 0.12 1.25 -12.14
N VAL A 154 0.35 1.99 -13.21
CA VAL A 154 -0.67 2.74 -13.95
C VAL A 154 -0.51 2.37 -15.42
N GLY A 155 -1.49 1.62 -15.93
CA GLY A 155 -1.51 1.12 -17.31
C GLY A 155 -2.07 2.16 -18.27
N ASP A 156 -3.22 2.74 -17.90
CA ASP A 156 -4.02 3.65 -18.73
C ASP A 156 -4.18 5.00 -18.04
N SER A 157 -4.74 5.98 -18.75
CA SER A 157 -4.98 7.35 -18.26
C SER A 157 -6.14 7.46 -17.26
N ASP A 158 -6.93 6.40 -17.08
CA ASP A 158 -8.04 6.32 -16.13
C ASP A 158 -7.96 5.12 -15.17
N ASN A 159 -7.00 4.20 -15.36
CA ASN A 159 -6.90 2.95 -14.61
C ASN A 159 -5.57 2.83 -13.87
N PHE A 160 -5.62 2.29 -12.65
CA PHE A 160 -4.42 1.98 -11.88
C PHE A 160 -4.56 0.70 -11.06
N ARG A 161 -3.41 0.11 -10.71
CA ARG A 161 -3.30 -1.05 -9.82
C ARG A 161 -3.02 -0.58 -8.40
N PHE A 162 -3.89 -1.00 -7.50
CA PHE A 162 -3.87 -0.63 -6.09
C PHE A 162 -3.57 -1.84 -5.23
N TYR A 163 -2.54 -1.73 -4.39
CA TYR A 163 -2.19 -2.74 -3.41
C TYR A 163 -2.73 -2.35 -2.04
N HIS A 164 -3.70 -3.10 -1.52
CA HIS A 164 -4.34 -2.79 -0.24
C HIS A 164 -3.36 -2.98 0.94
N THR A 165 -3.17 -1.94 1.75
CA THR A 165 -2.32 -1.93 2.95
C THR A 165 -3.15 -1.54 4.17
N PRO A 166 -4.00 -2.45 4.69
CA PRO A 166 -4.89 -2.14 5.80
C PRO A 166 -4.10 -1.78 7.05
N GLY A 167 -4.49 -0.69 7.72
CA GLY A 167 -3.82 -0.15 8.89
C GLY A 167 -2.51 0.60 8.61
N GLY A 168 -1.98 0.58 7.39
CA GLY A 168 -0.78 1.32 6.99
C GLY A 168 0.41 1.11 7.94
N ILE A 169 1.10 2.20 8.30
CA ILE A 169 2.32 2.16 9.13
C ILE A 169 2.08 1.48 10.49
N TRP A 170 0.93 1.74 11.13
CA TRP A 170 0.54 1.13 12.42
C TRP A 170 0.39 -0.38 12.37
N ALA A 171 0.09 -0.91 11.19
CA ALA A 171 -0.01 -2.35 10.97
C ALA A 171 1.27 -2.89 10.31
N GLY A 172 2.43 -2.26 10.48
CA GLY A 172 3.68 -2.80 9.99
C GLY A 172 3.98 -2.55 8.52
N TRP A 173 3.11 -1.88 7.75
CA TRP A 173 3.37 -1.65 6.33
C TRP A 173 4.47 -0.60 6.14
N GLY A 174 5.58 -1.01 5.53
CA GLY A 174 6.76 -0.16 5.31
C GLY A 174 7.97 -0.50 6.17
N TRP A 175 7.81 -1.22 7.28
CA TRP A 175 8.92 -1.65 8.16
C TRP A 175 8.91 -3.16 8.48
N LEU A 176 7.73 -3.77 8.70
CA LEU A 176 7.58 -5.22 8.88
C LEU A 176 7.06 -5.91 7.61
N ARG A 177 6.12 -5.27 6.92
CA ARG A 177 5.48 -5.75 5.70
C ARG A 177 5.90 -4.90 4.52
N HIS A 178 6.69 -5.50 3.63
CA HIS A 178 7.17 -4.86 2.41
C HIS A 178 6.05 -4.78 1.37
N VAL A 179 5.90 -3.61 0.75
CA VAL A 179 4.97 -3.42 -0.37
C VAL A 179 5.76 -3.53 -1.67
N PRO A 180 5.45 -4.49 -2.55
CA PRO A 180 6.15 -4.62 -3.81
C PRO A 180 6.00 -3.33 -4.63
N SER A 181 7.13 -2.76 -5.00
CA SER A 181 7.26 -1.51 -5.72
C SER A 181 8.12 -1.78 -6.94
N ASN A 182 7.66 -1.35 -8.12
CA ASN A 182 8.53 -1.32 -9.29
C ASN A 182 9.55 -0.20 -9.05
N SER A 183 10.72 -0.55 -8.51
CA SER A 183 11.84 0.39 -8.42
C SER A 183 12.30 0.70 -9.84
N LYS A 184 12.47 2.00 -10.16
CA LYS A 184 12.96 2.51 -11.44
C LYS A 184 14.47 2.32 -11.53
N GLU A 185 14.94 1.07 -11.50
CA GLU A 185 16.38 0.77 -11.54
C GLU A 185 16.72 0.06 -12.86
N ASN A 186 17.55 0.72 -13.66
CA ASN A 186 17.81 0.44 -15.07
C ASN A 186 18.88 -0.64 -15.28
N SER A 187 18.67 -1.84 -14.74
CA SER A 187 19.48 -3.02 -15.10
C SER A 187 18.63 -4.04 -15.85
N THR A 188 19.19 -4.65 -16.90
CA THR A 188 18.55 -5.73 -17.67
C THR A 188 18.10 -6.91 -16.78
N LEU A 189 18.83 -7.18 -15.69
CA LEU A 189 18.44 -8.12 -14.63
C LEU A 189 17.11 -7.73 -13.94
N ASN A 190 16.89 -6.42 -13.74
CA ASN A 190 15.66 -5.89 -13.18
C ASN A 190 14.49 -5.97 -14.16
N MET A 191 14.70 -6.10 -15.47
CA MET A 191 13.60 -6.23 -16.44
C MET A 191 12.88 -7.59 -16.31
N MET A 192 13.62 -8.69 -16.13
CA MET A 192 13.02 -9.99 -15.83
C MET A 192 12.36 -10.01 -14.44
N LYS A 193 13.01 -9.40 -13.44
CA LYS A 193 12.46 -9.30 -12.08
C LYS A 193 11.17 -8.47 -12.03
N SER A 194 11.14 -7.32 -12.69
CA SER A 194 9.95 -6.45 -12.77
C SER A 194 8.83 -7.08 -13.60
N LYS A 195 9.14 -7.84 -14.66
CA LYS A 195 8.14 -8.63 -15.38
C LYS A 195 7.54 -9.71 -14.50
N ARG A 196 8.36 -10.50 -13.79
CA ARG A 196 7.87 -11.52 -12.84
C ARG A 196 7.03 -10.88 -11.73
N LEU A 197 7.53 -9.80 -11.13
CA LEU A 197 6.85 -9.06 -10.07
C LEU A 197 5.51 -8.51 -10.58
N PHE A 198 5.45 -7.96 -11.80
CA PHE A 198 4.20 -7.55 -12.41
C PHE A 198 3.20 -8.71 -12.55
N LEU A 199 3.62 -9.89 -13.01
CA LEU A 199 2.75 -11.07 -13.10
C LEU A 199 2.25 -11.50 -11.71
N GLU A 200 3.13 -11.54 -10.70
CA GLU A 200 2.77 -11.87 -9.32
C GLU A 200 1.79 -10.84 -8.72
N LEU A 201 1.97 -9.56 -9.03
CA LEU A 201 1.13 -8.48 -8.54
C LEU A 201 -0.24 -8.46 -9.20
N LYS A 202 -0.39 -8.96 -10.42
CA LYS A 202 -1.70 -8.95 -11.11
C LYS A 202 -2.80 -9.59 -10.29
N ASN A 203 -2.48 -10.68 -9.58
CA ASN A 203 -3.42 -11.42 -8.73
C ASN A 203 -3.39 -10.98 -7.26
N GLN A 204 -2.63 -9.93 -6.93
CA GLN A 204 -2.48 -9.39 -5.58
C GLN A 204 -2.80 -7.88 -5.51
N THR A 205 -3.32 -7.32 -6.60
CA THR A 205 -3.68 -5.91 -6.70
C THR A 205 -5.11 -5.77 -7.19
N LEU A 206 -5.78 -4.75 -6.70
CA LEU A 206 -7.08 -4.31 -7.18
C LEU A 206 -6.86 -3.45 -8.42
N HIS A 207 -7.52 -3.82 -9.52
CA HIS A 207 -7.64 -2.95 -10.68
C HIS A 207 -8.74 -1.92 -10.40
N ILE A 208 -8.42 -0.64 -10.47
CA ILE A 208 -9.31 0.46 -10.10
C ILE A 208 -9.37 1.46 -11.25
N ARG A 209 -10.59 1.85 -11.63
CA ARG A 209 -10.85 2.89 -12.63
C ARG A 209 -11.32 4.18 -11.97
N ILE A 210 -10.61 5.28 -12.17
CA ILE A 210 -11.03 6.62 -11.74
C ILE A 210 -12.38 6.91 -12.36
N ALA A 211 -13.31 7.53 -11.64
CA ALA A 211 -14.62 7.58 -12.22
C ALA A 211 -15.50 8.76 -11.86
N GLY A 212 -16.56 8.87 -12.64
CA GLY A 212 -17.17 10.15 -12.98
C GLY A 212 -16.36 10.94 -14.01
N VAL A 213 -15.16 10.47 -14.36
CA VAL A 213 -14.23 11.16 -15.25
C VAL A 213 -13.73 10.16 -16.29
N ASP A 214 -13.68 10.62 -17.53
CA ASP A 214 -13.17 9.89 -18.68
C ASP A 214 -11.91 10.58 -19.17
N ALA A 215 -10.88 9.79 -19.47
CA ALA A 215 -9.61 10.30 -19.96
C ALA A 215 -9.60 10.36 -21.50
N PRO A 216 -8.72 11.17 -22.11
CA PRO A 216 -8.44 11.02 -23.53
C PRO A 216 -7.93 9.60 -23.83
N GLU A 217 -8.53 8.97 -24.84
CA GLU A 217 -8.23 7.58 -25.22
C GLU A 217 -6.83 7.48 -25.83
N GLY A 218 -6.03 6.52 -25.36
CA GLY A 218 -4.76 6.16 -25.98
C GLY A 218 -4.94 5.41 -27.29
N ALA A 219 -3.86 5.25 -28.06
CA ALA A 219 -3.88 4.40 -29.25
C ALA A 219 -4.18 2.95 -28.84
N HIS A 220 -5.32 2.42 -29.25
CA HIS A 220 -5.77 1.09 -28.87
C HIS A 220 -6.61 0.44 -29.97
N PHE A 221 -6.41 -0.86 -30.22
CA PHE A 221 -7.16 -1.65 -31.21
C PHE A 221 -7.25 -1.02 -32.62
N GLY A 222 -6.15 -0.45 -33.13
CA GLY A 222 -6.11 0.17 -34.45
C GLY A 222 -6.71 1.59 -34.52
N MET A 223 -7.23 2.12 -33.40
CA MET A 223 -7.65 3.52 -33.30
C MET A 223 -6.44 4.43 -33.04
N PRO A 224 -6.37 5.61 -33.68
CA PRO A 224 -5.34 6.59 -33.36
C PRO A 224 -5.53 7.12 -31.95
N ALA A 225 -4.43 7.53 -31.31
CA ALA A 225 -4.47 8.17 -30.01
C ALA A 225 -5.16 9.53 -30.09
N GLN A 226 -6.00 9.86 -29.10
CA GLN A 226 -6.51 11.21 -28.95
C GLN A 226 -5.39 12.18 -28.53
N PRO A 227 -5.51 13.46 -28.90
CA PRO A 227 -4.64 14.50 -28.36
C PRO A 227 -4.65 14.49 -26.83
N PHE A 228 -3.50 14.75 -26.21
CA PHE A 228 -3.29 14.73 -24.75
C PHE A 228 -3.43 13.36 -24.05
N SER A 229 -3.65 12.27 -24.77
CA SER A 229 -3.71 10.91 -24.18
C SER A 229 -2.41 10.52 -23.46
N GLN A 230 -1.27 10.70 -24.12
CA GLN A 230 0.04 10.38 -23.54
C GLN A 230 0.40 11.28 -22.36
N GLU A 231 0.06 12.58 -22.43
CA GLU A 231 0.29 13.53 -21.34
C GLU A 231 -0.57 13.21 -20.11
N SER A 232 -1.86 12.92 -20.31
CA SER A 232 -2.78 12.51 -19.24
C SER A 232 -2.26 11.28 -18.49
N LEU A 233 -1.79 10.27 -19.24
CA LEU A 233 -1.21 9.06 -18.65
C LEU A 233 0.14 9.32 -17.96
N ALA A 234 0.99 10.19 -18.51
CA ALA A 234 2.24 10.58 -17.87
C ALA A 234 1.99 11.33 -16.55
N TRP A 235 1.04 12.26 -16.55
CA TRP A 235 0.58 12.98 -15.37
C TRP A 235 0.05 12.02 -14.30
N LEU A 236 -0.83 11.08 -14.68
CA LEU A 236 -1.40 10.13 -13.73
C LEU A 236 -0.33 9.23 -13.11
N ARG A 237 0.65 8.81 -13.91
CA ARG A 237 1.82 8.04 -13.44
C ARG A 237 2.61 8.82 -12.39
N GLN A 238 2.91 10.08 -12.67
CA GLN A 238 3.63 10.94 -11.73
C GLN A 238 2.82 11.16 -10.45
N GLU A 239 1.50 11.34 -10.58
CA GLU A 239 0.65 11.67 -9.45
C GLU A 239 0.35 10.48 -8.56
N LEU A 240 0.23 9.27 -9.11
CA LEU A 240 -0.19 8.10 -8.33
C LEU A 240 0.93 7.13 -7.98
N ILE A 241 1.90 6.88 -8.87
CA ILE A 241 2.87 5.79 -8.67
C ILE A 241 3.61 5.96 -7.35
N GLY A 242 3.60 4.90 -6.54
CA GLY A 242 4.32 4.87 -5.27
C GLY A 242 3.67 5.66 -4.13
N LYS A 243 2.63 6.46 -4.40
CA LYS A 243 1.90 7.18 -3.34
C LYS A 243 0.91 6.23 -2.62
N THR A 244 0.66 6.54 -1.35
CA THR A 244 -0.38 5.87 -0.58
C THR A 244 -1.69 6.62 -0.77
N VAL A 245 -2.70 5.94 -1.30
CA VAL A 245 -4.00 6.52 -1.66
C VAL A 245 -5.13 5.88 -0.85
N LEU A 246 -6.20 6.66 -0.68
CA LEU A 246 -7.45 6.21 -0.09
C LEU A 246 -8.49 6.04 -1.21
N VAL A 247 -9.05 4.85 -1.29
CA VAL A 247 -10.01 4.44 -2.32
C VAL A 247 -11.34 4.11 -1.65
N LYS A 248 -12.43 4.68 -2.15
CA LYS A 248 -13.79 4.29 -1.77
C LYS A 248 -14.40 3.50 -2.94
N PRO A 249 -14.47 2.16 -2.87
CA PRO A 249 -15.11 1.39 -3.92
C PRO A 249 -16.64 1.53 -3.81
N TYR A 250 -17.30 1.69 -4.95
CA TYR A 250 -18.75 1.92 -5.01
C TYR A 250 -19.51 0.72 -5.61
N ALA A 251 -19.07 0.18 -6.73
CA ALA A 251 -19.67 -1.01 -7.33
C ALA A 251 -18.62 -2.13 -7.47
N LYS A 252 -19.02 -3.26 -8.06
CA LYS A 252 -18.10 -4.28 -8.53
C LYS A 252 -18.46 -4.48 -9.99
N ASP A 253 -17.58 -4.03 -10.87
CA ASP A 253 -17.70 -4.15 -12.32
C ASP A 253 -18.92 -3.41 -12.94
N ARG A 254 -18.81 -2.08 -12.98
CA ARG A 254 -18.76 -1.26 -14.21
C ARG A 254 -18.41 0.18 -13.80
N TYR A 255 -17.14 0.30 -13.37
CA TYR A 255 -16.35 1.52 -13.08
C TYR A 255 -16.47 2.11 -11.67
N ASP A 256 -15.42 1.86 -10.85
CA ASP A 256 -15.35 2.07 -9.39
C ASP A 256 -14.47 3.24 -8.95
N ARG A 257 -15.09 4.29 -8.41
CA ARG A 257 -14.67 5.70 -8.55
C ARG A 257 -13.89 6.25 -7.35
N VAL A 258 -12.71 6.85 -7.58
CA VAL A 258 -11.78 7.35 -6.55
C VAL A 258 -11.60 8.86 -6.65
N ASN A 259 -11.28 9.51 -5.52
CA ASN A 259 -11.07 10.97 -5.33
C ASN A 259 -10.08 11.65 -6.32
N VAL A 260 -9.32 10.87 -7.11
CA VAL A 260 -8.41 11.38 -8.16
C VAL A 260 -9.16 12.14 -9.25
N SER A 261 -10.46 11.86 -9.43
CA SER A 261 -11.35 12.51 -10.40
C SER A 261 -11.29 14.04 -10.36
N LYS A 262 -11.23 14.64 -9.16
CA LYS A 262 -11.22 16.10 -9.01
C LYS A 262 -9.94 16.72 -9.55
N GLU A 263 -8.80 16.12 -9.25
CA GLU A 263 -7.51 16.62 -9.68
C GLU A 263 -7.36 16.49 -11.20
N MET A 264 -7.80 15.36 -11.74
CA MET A 264 -7.78 15.07 -13.17
C MET A 264 -8.60 16.08 -14.00
N LEU A 265 -9.78 16.48 -13.50
CA LEU A 265 -10.57 17.54 -14.13
C LEU A 265 -9.90 18.91 -14.01
N ARG A 266 -9.26 19.21 -12.87
CA ARG A 266 -8.60 20.50 -12.62
C ARG A 266 -7.43 20.74 -13.58
N VAL A 267 -6.64 19.70 -13.83
CA VAL A 267 -5.52 19.76 -14.80
C VAL A 267 -5.97 19.62 -16.25
N GLY A 268 -7.27 19.44 -16.50
CA GLY A 268 -7.84 19.35 -17.84
C GLY A 268 -7.46 18.06 -18.58
N TYR A 269 -7.10 16.99 -17.88
CA TYR A 269 -6.74 15.69 -18.48
C TYR A 269 -7.88 14.66 -18.44
N GLY A 270 -9.11 15.13 -18.20
CA GLY A 270 -10.32 14.33 -18.32
C GLY A 270 -11.58 15.19 -18.45
N GLN A 271 -12.69 14.53 -18.77
CA GLN A 271 -14.03 15.11 -18.90
C GLN A 271 -15.02 14.32 -18.03
N ILE A 272 -16.14 14.93 -17.64
CA ILE A 272 -17.16 14.23 -16.85
C ILE A 272 -17.89 13.21 -17.73
N TYR A 273 -17.91 11.96 -17.30
CA TYR A 273 -18.62 10.87 -17.99
C TYR A 273 -20.10 10.88 -17.61
N ARG A 274 -20.97 11.31 -18.54
CA ARG A 274 -22.40 11.57 -18.29
C ARG A 274 -23.37 10.46 -18.70
N GLN A 275 -22.88 9.31 -19.15
CA GLN A 275 -23.76 8.24 -19.66
C GLN A 275 -24.49 7.48 -18.53
N ALA A 276 -25.52 6.73 -18.90
CA ALA A 276 -26.33 5.94 -17.97
C ALA A 276 -25.48 4.97 -17.12
N GLY A 277 -25.79 4.86 -15.83
CA GLY A 277 -25.03 4.06 -14.87
C GLY A 277 -23.84 4.78 -14.24
N SER A 278 -23.74 6.10 -14.41
CA SER A 278 -22.65 6.89 -13.82
C SER A 278 -22.90 7.25 -12.36
N GLU A 279 -22.04 6.78 -11.47
CA GLU A 279 -22.04 7.17 -10.06
C GLU A 279 -21.08 8.35 -9.81
N TYR A 280 -21.37 9.30 -8.93
CA TYR A 280 -20.40 10.39 -8.66
C TYR A 280 -20.06 10.50 -7.19
N GLY A 281 -20.47 9.52 -6.37
CA GLY A 281 -20.22 9.55 -4.93
C GLY A 281 -20.74 10.81 -4.24
N GLY A 282 -21.82 11.41 -4.76
CA GLY A 282 -22.40 12.65 -4.25
C GLY A 282 -21.65 13.94 -4.60
N ILE A 283 -20.56 13.89 -5.37
CA ILE A 283 -19.72 15.07 -5.70
C ILE A 283 -19.91 15.61 -7.12
N LEU A 284 -20.99 15.25 -7.82
CA LEU A 284 -21.22 15.67 -9.22
C LEU A 284 -21.18 17.19 -9.40
N SER A 285 -21.87 17.93 -8.54
CA SER A 285 -21.92 19.40 -8.62
C SER A 285 -20.55 20.05 -8.43
N GLU A 286 -19.66 19.44 -7.62
CA GLU A 286 -18.27 19.89 -7.46
C GLU A 286 -17.46 19.61 -8.72
N LEU A 287 -17.61 18.41 -9.31
CA LEU A 287 -16.95 18.04 -10.56
C LEU A 287 -17.35 18.98 -11.70
N GLU A 288 -18.64 19.30 -11.84
CA GLU A 288 -19.15 20.21 -12.87
C GLU A 288 -18.55 21.61 -12.77
N LYS A 289 -18.41 22.13 -11.54
CA LYS A 289 -17.74 23.43 -11.31
C LYS A 289 -16.28 23.39 -11.75
N ILE A 290 -15.55 22.33 -11.39
CA ILE A 290 -14.14 22.17 -11.76
C ILE A 290 -14.01 22.04 -13.29
N GLU A 291 -14.85 21.23 -13.93
CA GLU A 291 -14.85 21.06 -15.39
C GLU A 291 -15.16 22.39 -16.10
N ALA A 292 -16.15 23.15 -15.62
CA ALA A 292 -16.49 24.47 -16.18
C ALA A 292 -15.33 25.47 -16.05
N GLN A 293 -14.62 25.45 -14.93
CA GLN A 293 -13.41 26.26 -14.74
C GLN A 293 -12.31 25.85 -15.71
N ALA A 294 -12.02 24.56 -15.86
CA ALA A 294 -11.01 24.06 -16.80
C ALA A 294 -11.35 24.42 -18.26
N LYS A 295 -12.64 24.33 -18.64
CA LYS A 295 -13.16 24.77 -19.93
C LYS A 295 -12.95 26.27 -20.17
N SER A 296 -13.34 27.10 -19.20
CA SER A 296 -13.21 28.57 -19.32
C SER A 296 -11.76 29.02 -19.50
N ARG A 297 -10.82 28.28 -18.88
CA ARG A 297 -9.38 28.56 -18.92
C ARG A 297 -8.65 27.83 -20.05
N LYS A 298 -9.35 27.01 -20.85
CA LYS A 298 -8.79 26.22 -21.97
C LYS A 298 -7.59 25.36 -21.55
N ILE A 299 -7.69 24.68 -20.41
CA ILE A 299 -6.60 23.86 -19.86
C ILE A 299 -6.64 22.45 -20.45
N GLY A 300 -5.48 21.88 -20.81
CA GLY A 300 -5.35 20.47 -21.24
C GLY A 300 -6.18 20.16 -22.48
N ILE A 301 -7.06 19.15 -22.40
CA ILE A 301 -7.94 18.74 -23.51
C ILE A 301 -8.83 19.89 -24.01
N TRP A 302 -9.14 20.88 -23.16
CA TRP A 302 -10.00 22.02 -23.49
C TRP A 302 -9.29 23.13 -24.29
N SER A 303 -7.98 23.01 -24.49
CA SER A 303 -7.19 23.91 -25.36
C SER A 303 -7.41 23.65 -26.86
N GLN A 304 -7.98 22.50 -27.21
CA GLN A 304 -8.18 22.07 -28.58
C GLN A 304 -9.28 22.88 -29.29
N LYS A 305 -9.10 23.12 -30.59
CA LYS A 305 -10.10 23.80 -31.44
C LYS A 305 -11.38 22.98 -31.59
N THR A 306 -11.24 21.67 -31.76
CA THR A 306 -12.35 20.72 -31.92
C THR A 306 -12.14 19.58 -30.92
N MET A 307 -12.73 19.72 -29.74
CA MET A 307 -12.64 18.70 -28.70
C MET A 307 -13.71 17.62 -28.93
N VAL A 308 -13.28 16.38 -29.09
CA VAL A 308 -14.14 15.21 -29.22
C VAL A 308 -14.10 14.43 -27.92
N SER A 309 -15.27 14.04 -27.41
CA SER A 309 -15.38 13.26 -26.19
C SER A 309 -14.81 11.84 -26.42
N ALA A 310 -14.22 11.23 -25.39
CA ALA A 310 -13.65 9.89 -25.51
C ALA A 310 -14.68 8.83 -25.97
N ALA A 311 -15.90 8.91 -25.43
CA ALA A 311 -17.02 8.09 -25.86
C ALA A 311 -17.40 8.29 -27.34
N ASP A 312 -17.38 9.52 -27.84
CA ASP A 312 -17.76 9.80 -29.24
C ASP A 312 -16.67 9.43 -30.22
N HIS A 313 -15.40 9.64 -29.86
CA HIS A 313 -14.26 9.12 -30.62
C HIS A 313 -14.36 7.61 -30.78
N LYS A 314 -14.63 6.89 -29.68
CA LYS A 314 -14.82 5.43 -29.72
C LYS A 314 -15.99 5.04 -30.63
N LYS A 315 -17.12 5.74 -30.58
CA LYS A 315 -18.26 5.48 -31.48
C LYS A 315 -17.92 5.74 -32.95
N GLN A 316 -17.13 6.76 -33.25
CA GLN A 316 -16.74 7.11 -34.61
C GLN A 316 -15.96 5.98 -35.28
N TYR A 317 -14.96 5.43 -34.58
CA TYR A 317 -14.14 4.33 -35.12
C TYR A 317 -14.84 2.98 -35.08
N LEU A 318 -15.72 2.72 -34.10
CA LEU A 318 -16.51 1.48 -34.08
C LEU A 318 -17.57 1.42 -35.18
N ARG A 319 -18.12 2.56 -35.63
CA ARG A 319 -19.10 2.61 -36.74
C ARG A 319 -18.43 2.64 -38.13
N GLY A 320 -17.16 3.02 -38.22
CA GLY A 320 -16.43 3.10 -39.49
C GLY A 320 -15.67 1.83 -39.89
N GLY A 321 -15.84 0.74 -39.14
CA GLY A 321 -15.23 -0.57 -39.40
C GLY A 321 -16.18 -1.61 -39.99
N GLU A 322 -17.37 -1.19 -40.44
CA GLU A 322 -18.27 -2.00 -41.28
C GLU A 322 -17.98 -1.78 -42.77
#